data_AF-A0A9P5PV02-F1
#
_entry.id   AF-A0A9P5PV02-F1
#
_cell.length_a   1.000
_cell.length_b   1.000
_cell.length_c   1.000
_cell.angle_alpha   90.00
_cell.angle_beta   90.00
_cell.angle_gamma   90.00
#
_symmetry.space_group_name_H-M   'P 1'
#
loop_
_entity.id
_entity.type
_entity.pdbx_description
1 polymer ?
#
loop_
_entity_poly.entity_id
_entity_poly.type
_entity_poly.pdbx_seq_one_letter_code
_entity_poly.pdbx_strand_id
1 'polypeptide(L)'
;SPEGGSKIDHHKYNKIFNYAAKCARTWYSHVNGPLARGASNGALYLVTGCDKARAWGVASFTDANPDYVSLTFAPRMSRNPLGAPEYYFSTCSSAWASSSSDNVFGNQSGCVFLRGFRIAIQTPPFMAGLMIGSKVT
;
A
#
# COMPACT_ATOMS: atom_id res chain seq x y z
N SER A 1 10.68 -15.13 -4.06
CA SER A 1 9.20 -15.26 -4.05
C SER A 1 8.75 -16.22 -5.12
N PRO A 2 7.62 -16.93 -4.92
CA PRO A 2 7.04 -17.75 -5.98
C PRO A 2 6.71 -16.81 -7.13
N GLU A 3 7.36 -17.04 -8.27
CA GLU A 3 7.07 -16.41 -9.58
C GLU A 3 6.87 -14.89 -9.61
N GLY A 4 7.96 -14.16 -9.86
CA GLY A 4 7.83 -12.79 -10.39
C GLY A 4 7.65 -11.70 -9.34
N GLY A 5 8.12 -11.93 -8.11
CA GLY A 5 8.30 -10.83 -7.16
C GLY A 5 9.32 -9.83 -7.69
N SER A 6 8.90 -8.59 -7.99
CA SER A 6 9.82 -7.50 -8.32
C SER A 6 9.75 -6.40 -7.30
N LYS A 7 10.88 -5.71 -7.16
CA LYS A 7 11.05 -4.57 -6.29
C LYS A 7 11.43 -3.38 -7.14
N ILE A 8 10.63 -2.33 -7.05
CA ILE A 8 10.87 -1.07 -7.75
C ILE A 8 11.06 -0.01 -6.67
N ASP A 9 12.23 0.64 -6.66
CA ASP A 9 12.55 1.72 -5.74
C ASP A 9 13.13 2.92 -6.47
N HIS A 10 12.73 4.11 -6.07
CA HIS A 10 13.37 5.33 -6.51
C HIS A 10 14.64 5.60 -5.69
N HIS A 11 15.81 5.55 -6.32
CA HIS A 11 17.10 5.71 -5.63
C HIS A 11 17.37 7.11 -5.03
N LYS A 12 16.64 8.14 -5.45
CA LYS A 12 16.86 9.54 -5.04
C LYS A 12 15.95 9.99 -3.90
N TYR A 13 15.83 9.17 -2.85
CA TYR A 13 14.92 9.39 -1.71
C TYR A 13 14.98 10.81 -1.13
N ASN A 14 16.17 11.32 -0.82
CA ASN A 14 16.33 12.66 -0.23
C ASN A 14 15.81 13.78 -1.15
N LYS A 15 15.99 13.64 -2.47
CA LYS A 15 15.49 14.64 -3.43
C LYS A 15 13.96 14.62 -3.48
N ILE A 16 13.37 13.43 -3.47
CA ILE A 16 11.91 13.25 -3.46
C ILE A 16 11.32 13.78 -2.16
N PHE A 17 11.93 13.44 -1.02
CA PHE A 17 11.51 13.95 0.29
C PHE A 17 11.54 15.48 0.34
N ASN A 18 12.65 16.10 -0.07
CA ASN A 18 12.78 17.56 -0.08
C ASN A 18 11.77 18.23 -1.02
N TYR A 19 11.47 17.61 -2.16
CA TYR A 19 10.44 18.09 -3.07
C TYR A 19 9.04 17.97 -2.45
N ALA A 20 8.73 16.83 -1.84
CA ALA A 20 7.47 16.61 -1.14
C ALA A 20 7.28 17.61 0.00
N ALA A 21 8.31 17.89 0.80
CA ALA A 21 8.25 18.88 1.88
C ALA A 21 7.92 20.28 1.36
N LYS A 22 8.47 20.67 0.20
CA LYS A 22 8.19 21.97 -0.44
C LYS A 22 6.78 22.05 -1.02
N CYS A 23 6.29 20.96 -1.62
CA CYS A 23 5.01 20.93 -2.32
C CYS A 23 3.83 20.42 -1.49
N ALA A 24 4.05 19.90 -0.28
CA ALA A 24 3.02 19.29 0.55
C ALA A 24 1.77 20.17 0.71
N ARG A 25 1.96 21.46 1.01
CA ARG A 25 0.86 22.42 1.17
C ARG A 25 0.06 22.60 -0.12
N THR A 26 0.73 22.76 -1.26
CA THR A 26 0.05 22.96 -2.54
C THR A 26 -0.69 21.71 -2.99
N TRP A 27 -0.16 20.51 -2.69
CA TRP A 27 -0.87 19.25 -2.95
C TRP A 27 -2.15 19.13 -2.13
N TYR A 28 -2.10 19.42 -0.82
CA TYR A 28 -3.32 19.44 0.00
C TYR A 28 -4.34 20.47 -0.50
N SER A 29 -3.89 21.69 -0.84
CA SER A 29 -4.78 22.72 -1.43
C SER A 29 -5.41 22.27 -2.75
N HIS A 30 -4.66 21.58 -3.62
CA HIS A 30 -5.17 21.09 -4.90
C HIS A 30 -6.16 19.93 -4.73
N VAL A 31 -5.83 18.98 -3.86
CA VAL A 31 -6.65 17.79 -3.58
C VAL A 31 -7.97 18.17 -2.90
N ASN A 32 -7.93 19.13 -1.97
CA ASN A 32 -9.12 19.53 -1.22
C ASN A 32 -9.89 20.68 -1.85
N GLY A 33 -9.24 21.54 -2.63
CA GLY A 33 -9.90 22.61 -3.39
C GLY A 33 -10.48 22.06 -4.71
N PRO A 34 -9.77 22.20 -5.85
CA PRO A 34 -10.25 21.78 -7.16
C PRO A 34 -10.83 20.36 -7.25
N LEU A 35 -10.23 19.39 -6.56
CA LEU A 35 -10.66 17.98 -6.64
C LEU A 35 -11.68 17.58 -5.55
N ALA A 36 -11.97 18.47 -4.60
CA ALA A 36 -12.94 18.27 -3.51
C ALA A 36 -12.84 16.91 -2.80
N ARG A 37 -11.63 16.37 -2.58
CA ARG A 37 -11.44 15.02 -2.03
C ARG A 37 -11.55 14.93 -0.51
N GLY A 38 -11.51 16.05 0.21
CA GLY A 38 -11.63 16.06 1.68
C GLY A 38 -10.52 15.28 2.40
N ALA A 39 -9.33 15.18 1.81
CA ALA A 39 -8.18 14.49 2.39
C ALA A 39 -7.74 15.19 3.70
N SER A 40 -7.86 14.48 4.81
CA SER A 40 -7.43 14.95 6.13
C SER A 40 -5.90 15.06 6.22
N ASN A 41 -5.40 15.83 7.19
CA ASN A 41 -3.95 15.89 7.42
C ASN A 41 -3.38 14.49 7.68
N GLY A 42 -2.26 14.17 7.04
CA GLY A 42 -1.68 12.83 7.04
C GLY A 42 -2.34 11.84 6.07
N ALA A 43 -3.38 12.20 5.31
CA ALA A 43 -4.02 11.25 4.39
C ALA A 43 -3.23 11.06 3.08
N LEU A 44 -2.44 12.07 2.66
CA LEU A 44 -1.62 11.95 1.46
C LEU A 44 -0.41 11.05 1.72
N TYR A 45 -0.19 10.10 0.81
CA TYR A 45 0.97 9.21 0.80
C TYR A 45 1.70 9.31 -0.54
N LEU A 46 2.99 9.62 -0.50
CA LEU A 46 3.84 9.66 -1.68
C LEU A 46 4.56 8.34 -1.84
N VAL A 47 4.17 7.57 -2.84
CA VAL A 47 4.80 6.28 -3.16
C VAL A 47 6.17 6.51 -3.79
N THR A 48 7.21 5.94 -3.19
CA THR A 48 8.60 5.97 -3.69
C THR A 48 9.11 4.60 -4.12
N GLY A 49 8.32 3.56 -3.89
CA GLY A 49 8.63 2.22 -4.31
C GLY A 49 7.48 1.27 -4.04
N CYS A 50 7.52 0.12 -4.69
CA CYS A 50 6.57 -0.95 -4.48
C CYS A 50 7.23 -2.30 -4.68
N ASP A 51 6.67 -3.30 -4.01
CA ASP A 51 6.92 -4.70 -4.34
C ASP A 51 5.70 -5.24 -5.05
N LYS A 52 5.93 -5.77 -6.25
CA LYS A 52 4.90 -6.35 -7.08
C LYS A 52 5.07 -7.86 -7.16
N ALA A 53 3.96 -8.56 -7.28
CA ALA A 53 3.94 -10.00 -7.46
C ALA A 53 2.77 -10.40 -8.34
N ARG A 54 2.94 -11.49 -9.09
CA ARG A 54 1.87 -12.12 -9.86
C ARG A 54 0.84 -12.78 -8.96
N ALA A 55 1.36 -13.57 -8.01
CA ALA A 55 0.59 -14.31 -7.02
C ALA A 55 0.94 -13.79 -5.63
N TRP A 56 -0.08 -13.57 -4.81
CA TRP A 56 0.06 -13.01 -3.47
C TRP A 56 -0.95 -13.65 -2.52
N GLY A 57 -0.62 -13.60 -1.24
CA GLY A 57 -1.47 -14.09 -0.17
C GLY A 57 -1.41 -13.13 1.01
N VAL A 58 -2.54 -12.92 1.66
CA VAL A 58 -2.65 -12.19 2.93
C VAL A 58 -3.23 -13.14 3.97
N ALA A 59 -2.64 -13.13 5.16
CA ALA A 59 -3.17 -13.85 6.30
C ALA A 59 -3.17 -12.93 7.53
N SER A 60 -4.26 -12.95 8.29
CA SER A 60 -4.38 -12.23 9.55
C SER A 60 -4.69 -13.20 10.68
N PHE A 61 -3.98 -13.05 11.79
CA PHE A 61 -4.17 -13.82 13.00
C PHE A 61 -4.90 -12.98 14.04
N THR A 62 -5.75 -13.61 14.84
CA THR A 62 -6.37 -12.98 16.01
C THR A 62 -6.22 -13.93 17.18
N ASP A 63 -5.64 -13.44 18.28
CA ASP A 63 -5.41 -14.20 19.52
C ASP A 63 -4.71 -15.56 19.33
N ALA A 64 -3.85 -15.67 18.31
CA ALA A 64 -3.16 -16.91 18.01
C ALA A 64 -1.99 -17.13 18.97
N ASN A 65 -1.87 -18.34 19.53
CA ASN A 65 -0.67 -18.76 20.22
C ASN A 65 0.46 -18.94 19.19
N PRO A 66 1.59 -18.20 19.29
CA PRO A 66 2.70 -18.26 18.35
C PRO A 66 3.24 -19.68 18.10
N ASP A 67 3.20 -20.55 19.11
CA ASP A 67 3.74 -21.92 19.03
C ASP A 67 2.90 -22.83 18.11
N TYR A 68 1.67 -22.42 17.77
CA TYR A 68 0.73 -23.20 16.96
C TYR A 68 0.36 -22.53 15.62
N VAL A 69 1.03 -21.42 15.28
CA VAL A 69 0.81 -20.71 14.03
C VAL A 69 1.58 -21.37 12.89
N SER A 70 0.86 -21.83 11.87
CA SER A 70 1.43 -22.43 10.66
C SER A 70 0.66 -21.98 9.42
N LEU A 71 1.41 -21.44 8.46
CA LEU A 71 0.93 -21.04 7.14
C LEU A 71 1.78 -21.69 6.06
N THR A 72 1.14 -22.42 5.16
CA THR A 72 1.80 -22.99 3.99
C THR A 72 1.19 -22.39 2.74
N PHE A 73 1.99 -21.62 1.99
CA PHE A 73 1.58 -21.05 0.71
C PHE A 73 2.09 -21.96 -0.42
N ALA A 74 1.17 -22.67 -1.06
CA ALA A 74 1.49 -23.73 -2.02
C ALA A 74 0.88 -23.44 -3.39
N PRO A 75 1.52 -23.92 -4.48
CA PRO A 75 0.92 -23.87 -5.79
C PRO A 75 -0.33 -24.77 -5.85
N ARG A 76 -1.35 -24.31 -6.56
CA ARG A 76 -2.52 -25.08 -6.96
C ARG A 76 -2.40 -25.40 -8.43
N MET A 77 -2.71 -26.64 -8.83
CA MET A 77 -2.86 -26.94 -10.25
C MET A 77 -3.95 -26.03 -10.82
N SER A 78 -3.58 -25.27 -11.85
CA SER A 78 -4.54 -24.43 -12.58
C SER A 78 -5.60 -25.32 -13.23
N ARG A 79 -6.86 -24.86 -13.23
CA ARG A 79 -7.93 -25.52 -13.99
C ARG A 79 -7.66 -25.49 -15.50
N ASN A 80 -6.79 -24.59 -15.95
CA ASN A 80 -6.32 -24.51 -17.33
C ASN A 80 -4.90 -25.10 -17.41
N PRO A 81 -4.70 -26.23 -18.13
CA PRO A 81 -3.37 -26.86 -18.27
C PRO A 81 -2.32 -25.95 -18.95
N LEU A 82 -2.75 -24.91 -19.67
CA LEU A 82 -1.89 -23.90 -20.29
C LEU A 82 -1.78 -22.61 -19.45
N GLY A 83 -2.47 -22.54 -18.31
CA GLY A 83 -2.51 -21.37 -17.45
C GLY A 83 -1.31 -21.28 -16.51
N ALA A 84 -0.98 -20.06 -16.06
CA ALA A 84 -0.01 -19.87 -14.99
C ALA A 84 -0.51 -20.56 -13.69
N PRO A 85 0.39 -21.09 -12.85
CA PRO A 85 -0.01 -21.75 -11.61
C PRO A 85 -0.70 -20.75 -10.68
N GLU A 86 -1.77 -21.21 -10.03
CA GLU A 86 -2.43 -20.45 -8.97
C GLU A 86 -1.73 -20.76 -7.64
N TYR A 87 -1.94 -19.93 -6.62
CA TYR A 87 -1.38 -20.17 -5.29
C TYR A 87 -2.45 -19.98 -4.22
N TYR A 88 -2.36 -20.78 -3.16
CA TYR A 88 -3.29 -20.75 -2.04
C TYR A 88 -2.61 -21.16 -0.73
N PHE A 89 -3.25 -20.81 0.37
CA PHE A 89 -2.84 -21.31 1.68
C PHE A 89 -3.38 -22.72 1.87
N SER A 90 -2.50 -23.73 1.78
CA SER A 90 -2.87 -25.13 2.01
C SER A 90 -2.98 -25.46 3.51
N THR A 91 -2.28 -24.70 4.35
CA THR A 91 -2.49 -24.70 5.81
C THR A 91 -2.69 -23.27 6.29
N CYS A 92 -3.68 -23.07 7.17
CA CYS A 92 -3.93 -21.83 7.87
C CYS A 92 -4.48 -22.12 9.27
N SER A 93 -3.59 -22.30 10.26
CA SER A 93 -4.02 -22.37 11.66
C SER A 93 -4.22 -20.97 12.24
N SER A 94 -5.33 -20.77 12.95
CA SER A 94 -5.62 -19.54 13.71
C SER A 94 -5.57 -18.24 12.88
N ALA A 95 -5.76 -18.32 11.56
CA ALA A 95 -5.74 -17.18 10.65
C ALA A 95 -6.89 -17.19 9.67
N TRP A 96 -7.38 -15.99 9.33
CA TRP A 96 -8.08 -15.76 8.08
C TRP A 96 -7.05 -15.54 6.98
N ALA A 97 -7.14 -16.34 5.93
CA ALA A 97 -6.21 -16.32 4.82
C ALA A 97 -6.95 -16.15 3.50
N SER A 98 -6.40 -15.32 2.63
CA SER A 98 -6.88 -15.13 1.27
C SER A 98 -5.70 -15.03 0.32
N SER A 99 -5.87 -15.55 -0.90
CA SER A 99 -4.85 -15.49 -1.94
C SER A 99 -5.48 -15.16 -3.27
N SER A 100 -4.68 -14.55 -4.13
CA SER A 100 -5.07 -14.30 -5.51
C SER A 100 -3.84 -14.34 -6.40
N SER A 101 -4.09 -14.58 -7.68
CA SER A 101 -3.09 -14.49 -8.73
C SER A 101 -3.74 -13.95 -9.98
N ASP A 102 -2.97 -13.22 -10.79
CA ASP A 102 -3.40 -12.98 -12.16
C ASP A 102 -3.23 -14.26 -13.03
N ASN A 103 -3.86 -14.23 -14.19
CA ASN A 103 -3.87 -15.31 -15.17
C ASN A 103 -2.73 -15.24 -16.20
N VAL A 104 -1.79 -14.29 -16.08
CA VAL A 104 -0.75 -14.05 -17.08
C VAL A 104 0.62 -14.29 -16.48
N PHE A 105 1.31 -15.33 -16.94
CA PHE A 105 2.65 -15.66 -16.44
C PHE A 105 3.63 -14.49 -16.59
N GLY A 106 4.42 -14.22 -15.55
CA GLY A 106 5.38 -13.12 -15.50
C GLY A 106 4.76 -11.72 -15.37
N ASN A 107 3.45 -11.58 -15.44
CA ASN A 107 2.78 -10.31 -15.15
C ASN A 107 2.90 -10.00 -13.65
N GLN A 108 3.10 -8.74 -13.32
CA GLN A 108 3.32 -8.29 -11.93
C GLN A 108 2.22 -7.33 -11.53
N SER A 109 0.98 -7.78 -11.74
CA SER A 109 -0.20 -6.93 -11.61
C SER A 109 -0.54 -6.58 -10.16
N GLY A 110 -0.22 -7.46 -9.21
CA GLY A 110 -0.46 -7.25 -7.79
C GLY A 110 0.61 -6.38 -7.14
N CYS A 111 0.22 -5.30 -6.46
CA CYS A 111 1.11 -4.53 -5.60
C CYS A 111 0.93 -5.00 -4.15
N VAL A 112 1.92 -5.70 -3.61
CA VAL A 112 1.84 -6.32 -2.28
C VAL A 112 2.26 -5.35 -1.20
N PHE A 113 3.28 -4.53 -1.48
CA PHE A 113 3.78 -3.54 -0.53
C PHE A 113 4.04 -2.20 -1.21
N LEU A 114 3.69 -1.11 -0.51
CA LEU A 114 4.03 0.25 -0.89
C LEU A 114 5.06 0.81 0.08
N ARG A 115 6.08 1.48 -0.45
CA ARG A 115 7.07 2.24 0.32
C ARG A 115 6.96 3.71 -0.05
N GLY A 116 7.24 4.60 0.89
CA GLY A 116 7.04 6.01 0.67
C GLY A 116 6.95 6.86 1.93
N PHE A 117 6.42 8.06 1.75
CA PHE A 117 6.28 9.05 2.80
C PHE A 117 4.81 9.38 3.03
N ARG A 118 4.38 9.28 4.29
CA ARG A 118 3.13 9.89 4.72
C ARG A 118 3.35 11.39 4.90
N ILE A 119 2.49 12.20 4.31
CA ILE A 119 2.64 13.66 4.31
C ILE A 119 1.68 14.26 5.31
N ALA A 120 2.24 14.89 6.34
CA ALA A 120 1.48 15.71 7.28
C ALA A 120 2.02 17.15 7.27
N ILE A 121 1.10 18.11 7.25
CA ILE A 121 1.42 19.52 7.41
C ILE A 121 1.37 19.85 8.89
N GLN A 122 2.48 20.34 9.43
CA GLN A 122 2.47 20.96 10.74
C GLN A 122 1.94 22.39 10.60
N THR A 123 0.83 22.66 11.27
CA THR A 123 0.31 24.02 11.44
C THR A 123 0.85 24.54 12.76
N PRO A 124 1.70 25.59 12.75
CA PRO A 124 2.19 26.13 13.99
C PRO A 124 1.03 26.71 14.82
N PRO A 125 1.10 26.68 16.16
CA PRO A 125 -0.01 27.03 17.05
C PRO A 125 -0.61 28.42 16.76
N PHE A 126 0.23 29.39 16.37
CA PHE A 126 -0.19 30.76 16.09
C PHE A 126 -1.03 30.90 14.79
N MET A 127 -0.99 29.94 13.87
CA MET A 127 -1.81 29.95 12.65
C MET A 127 -3.14 29.19 12.79
N ALA A 128 -3.33 28.43 13.88
CA ALA A 128 -4.56 27.66 14.09
C ALA A 128 -5.80 28.55 14.23
N GLY A 129 -5.66 29.75 14.82
CA GLY A 129 -6.74 30.73 14.97
C GLY A 129 -7.15 31.42 13.67
N LEU A 130 -6.25 31.54 12.69
CA LEU A 130 -6.52 32.26 11.43
C LEU A 130 -7.43 31.45 10.47
N MET A 131 -7.34 30.12 10.51
CA MET A 131 -8.13 29.20 9.67
C MET A 131 -9.58 29.01 10.17
N ILE A 132 -9.85 29.36 11.43
CA ILE A 132 -11.20 29.31 12.03
C ILE A 132 -12.00 30.58 11.70
N GLY A 133 -11.31 31.69 11.42
CA GLY A 133 -11.91 32.99 11.07
C GLY A 133 -12.44 33.11 9.64
N SER A 134 -12.26 32.09 8.78
CA SER A 134 -12.78 32.07 7.40
C SER A 134 -14.16 31.43 7.26
N LYS A 135 -14.88 31.19 8.36
CA LYS A 135 -16.30 30.81 8.27
C LYS A 135 -17.09 32.03 7.78
N VAL A 136 -17.43 31.97 6.48
CA VAL A 136 -18.30 32.88 5.75
C VAL A 136 -19.58 33.16 6.56
N THR A 137 -19.85 34.44 6.75
CA THR A 137 -21.14 35.03 7.18
C THR A 137 -22.28 34.65 6.27
#